data_AF-U7UII2-F1
#
_entry.id   AF-U7UII2-F1
#
_cell.length_a   1.000
_cell.length_b   1.000
_cell.length_c   1.000
_cell.angle_alpha   90.00
_cell.angle_beta   90.00
_cell.angle_gamma   90.00
#
_symmetry.space_group_name_H-M   'P 1'
#
loop_
_entity.id
_entity.type
_entity.pdbx_description
1 polymer ?
#
loop_
_entity_poly.entity_id
_entity_poly.type
_entity_poly.pdbx_seq_one_letter_code
_entity_poly.pdbx_strand_id
1 'polypeptide(L)'
;MEKEQDQLRRIRRLPLAVQLATAGLDGAACLAYVARHCAADCPTAPVTSQCCSWQADFTAAAPPKKINLLGVISPEQRRDAVRFLQRQGFIVHGVWGCGGDFDDLVRAGAAAANLVVTAAGLPAAAVLQERFGQPYVAAAALNDAVTAALKLAAADGRSRYLPEEGEYGWD
;
A
#
# COMPACT_ATOMS: atom_id res chain seq x y z
N MET A 1 4.91 -38.37 1.00
CA MET A 1 5.63 -38.27 -0.29
C MET A 1 4.69 -38.05 -1.47
N GLU A 2 4.17 -39.07 -2.18
CA GLU A 2 3.38 -38.83 -3.43
C GLU A 2 1.99 -38.23 -3.18
N LYS A 3 1.26 -38.71 -2.17
CA LYS A 3 -0.02 -38.12 -1.74
C LYS A 3 0.12 -36.66 -1.27
N GLU A 4 1.26 -36.35 -0.67
CA GLU A 4 1.57 -35.02 -0.13
C GLU A 4 1.96 -34.05 -1.25
N GLN A 5 2.71 -34.53 -2.25
CA GLN A 5 2.97 -33.75 -3.47
C GLN A 5 1.71 -33.56 -4.32
N ASP A 6 0.82 -34.55 -4.40
CA ASP A 6 -0.47 -34.39 -5.10
C ASP A 6 -1.38 -33.38 -4.37
N GLN A 7 -1.39 -33.42 -3.04
CA GLN A 7 -2.09 -32.43 -2.21
C GLN A 7 -1.53 -31.01 -2.42
N LEU A 8 -0.21 -30.84 -2.43
CA LEU A 8 0.44 -29.55 -2.70
C LEU A 8 0.16 -29.05 -4.14
N ARG A 9 0.11 -29.95 -5.13
CA ARG A 9 -0.25 -29.61 -6.52
C ARG A 9 -1.71 -29.18 -6.65
N ARG A 10 -2.62 -29.79 -5.89
CA ARG A 10 -4.04 -29.40 -5.84
C ARG A 10 -4.21 -28.03 -5.18
N ILE A 11 -3.54 -27.77 -4.07
CA ILE A 11 -3.58 -26.47 -3.38
C ILE A 11 -3.11 -25.36 -4.32
N ARG A 12 -2.01 -25.55 -5.04
CA ARG A 12 -1.48 -24.57 -6.02
C ARG A 12 -2.42 -24.21 -7.18
N ARG A 13 -3.49 -24.98 -7.41
CA ARG A 13 -4.50 -24.72 -8.45
C ARG A 13 -5.76 -24.02 -7.92
N LEU A 14 -5.87 -23.84 -6.61
CA LEU A 14 -7.01 -23.14 -6.01
C LEU A 14 -6.87 -21.62 -6.20
N PRO A 15 -7.95 -20.84 -6.18
CA PRO A 15 -7.88 -19.38 -6.10
C PRO A 15 -7.01 -18.96 -4.89
N LEU A 16 -6.23 -17.88 -5.03
CA LEU A 16 -5.23 -17.49 -4.04
C LEU A 16 -5.81 -17.31 -2.63
N ALA A 17 -7.03 -16.78 -2.52
CA ALA A 17 -7.76 -16.68 -1.25
C ALA A 17 -7.95 -18.04 -0.54
N VAL A 18 -8.16 -19.11 -1.29
CA VAL A 18 -8.33 -20.47 -0.77
C VAL A 18 -6.98 -21.09 -0.40
N GLN A 19 -5.92 -20.82 -1.18
CA GLN A 19 -4.56 -21.26 -0.85
C GLN A 19 -4.09 -20.67 0.49
N LEU A 20 -4.33 -19.37 0.67
CA LEU A 20 -3.98 -18.62 1.87
C LEU A 20 -4.74 -19.12 3.11
N ALA A 21 -6.04 -19.39 2.98
CA ALA A 21 -6.84 -19.98 4.04
C ALA A 21 -6.37 -21.40 4.43
N THR A 22 -5.96 -22.22 3.46
CA THR A 22 -5.42 -23.57 3.73
C THR A 22 -4.02 -23.56 4.36
N ALA A 23 -3.28 -22.46 4.26
CA ALA A 23 -1.93 -22.30 4.80
C ALA A 23 -1.91 -21.82 6.27
N GLY A 24 -3.07 -21.52 6.88
CA GLY A 24 -3.14 -21.06 8.27
C GLY A 24 -2.52 -19.68 8.52
N LEU A 25 -2.38 -18.88 7.46
CA LEU A 25 -1.79 -17.53 7.54
C LEU A 25 -2.83 -16.56 8.10
N ASP A 26 -2.45 -15.78 9.11
CA ASP A 26 -3.28 -14.65 9.56
C ASP A 26 -3.41 -13.57 8.47
N GLY A 27 -4.31 -12.62 8.68
CA GLY A 27 -4.59 -11.57 7.69
C GLY A 27 -3.35 -10.75 7.30
N ALA A 28 -2.39 -10.56 8.20
CA ALA A 28 -1.18 -9.78 7.93
C ALA A 28 -0.20 -10.59 7.05
N ALA A 29 -0.04 -11.87 7.34
CA ALA A 29 0.76 -12.78 6.54
C ALA A 29 0.18 -12.99 5.13
N CYS A 30 -1.14 -13.01 4.98
CA CYS A 30 -1.81 -12.99 3.68
C CYS A 30 -1.40 -11.77 2.84
N LEU A 31 -1.49 -10.57 3.42
CA LEU A 31 -1.17 -9.33 2.72
C LEU A 31 0.29 -9.27 2.30
N ALA A 32 1.21 -9.72 3.16
CA ALA A 32 2.63 -9.82 2.82
C ALA A 32 2.90 -10.82 1.69
N TYR A 33 2.27 -12.00 1.74
CA TYR A 33 2.41 -13.02 0.71
C TYR A 33 1.97 -12.47 -0.66
N VAL A 34 0.81 -11.84 -0.69
CA VAL A 34 0.26 -11.21 -1.89
C VAL A 34 1.18 -10.10 -2.41
N ALA A 35 1.66 -9.23 -1.52
CA ALA A 35 2.60 -8.17 -1.89
C ALA A 35 3.90 -8.75 -2.49
N ARG A 36 4.35 -9.90 -1.98
CA ARG A 36 5.61 -10.53 -2.41
C ARG A 36 5.46 -11.25 -3.75
N HIS A 37 4.31 -11.85 -4.02
CA HIS A 37 4.14 -12.77 -5.15
C HIS A 37 3.21 -12.28 -6.26
N CYS A 38 2.31 -11.33 -5.98
CA CYS A 38 1.27 -10.91 -6.92
C CYS A 38 1.39 -9.46 -7.37
N ALA A 39 2.06 -8.60 -6.59
CA ALA A 39 2.34 -7.25 -7.07
C ALA A 39 3.31 -7.34 -8.26
N ALA A 40 2.86 -6.91 -9.44
CA ALA A 40 3.73 -6.87 -10.60
C ALA A 40 4.75 -5.75 -10.43
N ASP A 41 5.93 -5.94 -11.00
CA ASP A 41 6.89 -4.88 -11.11
C ASP A 41 6.26 -3.74 -11.91
N CYS A 42 6.38 -2.51 -11.39
CA CYS A 42 6.00 -1.34 -12.16
C CYS A 42 6.80 -1.41 -13.47
N PRO A 43 6.17 -1.34 -14.66
CA PRO A 43 6.94 -1.12 -15.87
C PRO A 43 7.71 0.17 -15.63
N THR A 44 9.01 0.06 -15.39
CA THR A 44 9.88 1.20 -15.15
C THR A 44 9.68 2.12 -16.34
N ALA A 45 9.05 3.28 -16.11
CA ALA A 45 9.15 4.35 -17.08
C ALA A 45 10.65 4.55 -17.31
N PRO A 46 11.12 4.58 -18.57
CA PRO A 46 12.54 4.78 -18.83
C PRO A 46 12.95 6.05 -18.11
N VAL A 47 13.97 5.94 -17.25
CA VAL A 47 14.63 7.10 -16.65
C VAL A 47 15.36 7.79 -17.80
N THR A 48 14.63 8.58 -18.59
CA THR A 48 15.26 9.53 -19.49
C THR A 48 15.76 10.66 -18.60
N SER A 49 17.03 10.56 -18.23
CA SER A 49 17.81 11.68 -17.74
C SER A 49 17.76 12.78 -18.80
N GLN A 50 16.87 13.73 -18.63
CA GLN A 50 16.93 14.95 -19.41
C GLN A 50 16.84 16.12 -18.46
N CYS A 51 18.03 16.49 -17.98
CA CYS A 51 18.33 17.85 -17.55
C CYS A 51 17.93 18.80 -18.69
N CYS A 52 16.79 19.48 -18.55
CA CYS A 52 16.50 20.67 -19.31
C CYS A 52 16.08 21.80 -18.36
N SER A 53 17.02 22.73 -18.25
CA SER A 53 16.91 24.10 -17.80
C SER A 53 15.57 24.79 -18.06
N TRP A 54 15.08 25.49 -17.02
CA TRP A 54 14.46 26.82 -17.09
C TRP A 54 13.25 27.00 -18.04
N GLN A 55 12.06 26.66 -17.53
CA GLN A 55 10.81 27.39 -17.76
C GLN A 55 9.89 27.14 -16.56
N ALA A 56 9.70 28.16 -15.74
CA ALA A 56 8.77 28.11 -14.62
C ALA A 56 7.37 28.46 -15.12
N ASP A 57 6.62 27.46 -15.59
CA ASP A 57 5.18 27.59 -15.77
C ASP A 57 4.51 27.46 -14.39
N PHE A 58 4.42 28.58 -13.68
CA PHE A 58 3.62 28.76 -12.48
C PHE A 58 2.13 28.67 -12.85
N THR A 59 1.57 27.47 -13.00
CA THR A 59 0.13 27.15 -12.75
C THR A 59 -0.30 25.71 -13.07
N ALA A 60 0.61 24.77 -13.35
CA ALA A 60 0.23 23.35 -13.33
C ALA A 60 0.34 22.81 -11.90
N ALA A 61 -0.80 22.57 -11.24
CA ALA A 61 -0.79 21.78 -10.01
C ALA A 61 -0.10 20.44 -10.29
N ALA A 62 0.88 20.07 -9.47
CA ALA A 62 1.57 18.78 -9.61
C ALA A 62 0.53 17.65 -9.71
N PRO A 63 0.73 16.66 -10.58
CA PRO A 63 -0.24 15.60 -10.79
C PRO A 63 -0.56 14.89 -9.46
N PRO A 64 -1.82 14.52 -9.21
CA PRO A 64 -2.24 13.93 -7.95
C PRO A 64 -1.50 12.61 -7.71
N LYS A 65 -0.99 12.44 -6.49
CA LYS A 65 -0.20 11.26 -6.10
C LYS A 65 -1.12 10.05 -5.90
N LYS A 66 -0.72 8.91 -6.48
CA LYS A 66 -1.38 7.61 -6.32
C LYS A 66 -0.96 6.97 -5.01
N ILE A 67 -1.92 6.55 -4.18
CA ILE A 67 -1.67 5.98 -2.85
C ILE A 67 -2.35 4.61 -2.75
N ASN A 68 -1.62 3.58 -2.28
CA ASN A 68 -2.25 2.33 -1.85
C ASN A 68 -2.75 2.47 -0.41
N LEU A 69 -3.91 1.88 -0.12
CA LEU A 69 -4.46 1.79 1.23
C LEU A 69 -4.29 0.36 1.75
N LEU A 70 -3.60 0.18 2.87
CA LEU A 70 -3.20 -1.13 3.38
C LEU A 70 -3.77 -1.41 4.78
N GLY A 71 -4.19 -2.65 5.00
CA GLY A 71 -4.68 -3.12 6.31
C GLY A 71 -6.14 -2.78 6.56
N VAL A 72 -6.98 -2.66 5.53
CA VAL A 72 -8.39 -2.32 5.70
C VAL A 72 -9.17 -3.52 6.22
N ILE A 73 -9.87 -3.36 7.35
CA ILE A 73 -10.58 -4.48 8.00
C ILE A 73 -12.10 -4.43 7.81
N SER A 74 -12.67 -3.29 7.43
CA SER A 74 -14.12 -3.15 7.20
C SER A 74 -14.48 -2.25 6.01
N PRO A 75 -15.69 -2.39 5.42
CA PRO A 75 -16.19 -1.49 4.38
C PRO A 75 -16.32 -0.03 4.82
N GLU A 76 -16.64 0.22 6.09
CA GLU A 76 -16.76 1.57 6.67
C GLU A 76 -15.38 2.24 6.70
N GLN A 77 -14.38 1.53 7.23
CA GLN A 77 -13.00 2.01 7.24
C GLN A 77 -12.49 2.28 5.82
N ARG A 78 -12.80 1.40 4.85
CA ARG A 78 -12.50 1.63 3.43
C ARG A 78 -13.08 2.96 2.96
N ARG A 79 -14.38 3.14 3.13
CA ARG A 79 -15.11 4.31 2.64
C ARG A 79 -14.56 5.60 3.25
N ASP A 80 -14.28 5.59 4.56
CA ASP A 80 -13.83 6.77 5.27
C ASP A 80 -12.39 7.15 4.89
N ALA A 81 -11.49 6.16 4.76
CA ALA A 81 -10.13 6.35 4.28
C ALA A 81 -10.06 6.82 2.81
N VAL A 82 -10.88 6.24 1.94
CA VAL A 82 -10.97 6.66 0.52
C VAL A 82 -11.45 8.11 0.43
N ARG A 83 -12.52 8.46 1.15
CA ARG A 83 -13.05 9.83 1.19
C ARG A 83 -12.02 10.82 1.74
N PHE A 84 -11.29 10.44 2.79
CA PHE A 84 -10.21 11.25 3.33
C PHE A 84 -9.13 11.53 2.27
N LEU A 85 -8.59 10.49 1.63
CA LEU A 85 -7.54 10.64 0.62
C LEU A 85 -7.99 11.49 -0.58
N GLN A 86 -9.21 11.27 -1.06
CA GLN A 86 -9.77 12.04 -2.18
C GLN A 86 -9.94 13.52 -1.84
N ARG A 87 -10.44 13.86 -0.65
CA ARG A 87 -10.55 15.26 -0.19
C ARG A 87 -9.19 15.96 -0.13
N GLN A 88 -8.13 15.21 0.13
CA GLN A 88 -6.77 15.72 0.27
C GLN A 88 -5.99 15.76 -1.06
N GLY A 89 -6.66 15.45 -2.18
CA GLY A 89 -6.11 15.52 -3.53
C GLY A 89 -5.29 14.29 -3.95
N PHE A 90 -5.42 13.17 -3.25
CA PHE A 90 -4.79 11.91 -3.64
C PHE A 90 -5.72 11.06 -4.51
N ILE A 91 -5.11 10.21 -5.35
CA ILE A 91 -5.80 9.13 -6.05
C ILE A 91 -5.59 7.85 -5.26
N VAL A 92 -6.66 7.18 -4.87
CA VAL A 92 -6.57 5.82 -4.30
C VAL A 92 -6.26 4.85 -5.43
N HIS A 93 -5.10 4.19 -5.36
CA HIS A 93 -4.58 3.32 -6.41
C HIS A 93 -5.02 1.86 -6.23
N GLY A 94 -5.08 1.39 -4.99
CA GLY A 94 -5.58 0.07 -4.64
C GLY A 94 -5.87 -0.03 -3.15
N VAL A 95 -6.79 -0.92 -2.76
CA VAL A 95 -7.19 -1.12 -1.37
C VAL A 95 -7.01 -2.57 -0.93
N TRP A 96 -6.16 -2.77 0.08
CA TRP A 96 -5.67 -4.07 0.52
C TRP A 96 -6.19 -4.40 1.91
N GLY A 97 -6.89 -5.53 2.03
CA GLY A 97 -7.55 -5.92 3.28
C GLY A 97 -8.66 -6.95 3.08
N CYS A 98 -9.60 -7.02 4.03
CA CYS A 98 -10.74 -7.93 3.95
C CYS A 98 -11.64 -7.56 2.75
N GLY A 99 -11.79 -8.49 1.80
CA GLY A 99 -12.59 -8.29 0.59
C GLY A 99 -11.99 -7.36 -0.46
N GLY A 100 -10.66 -7.20 -0.51
CA GLY A 100 -9.97 -6.47 -1.60
C GLY A 100 -10.10 -7.17 -2.95
N ASP A 101 -10.13 -6.38 -4.04
CA ASP A 101 -10.12 -6.89 -5.41
C ASP A 101 -8.69 -7.33 -5.77
N PHE A 102 -8.56 -8.47 -6.45
CA PHE A 102 -7.26 -9.01 -6.85
C PHE A 102 -6.57 -8.14 -7.91
N ASP A 103 -7.33 -7.40 -8.72
CA ASP A 103 -6.80 -6.56 -9.78
C ASP A 103 -6.00 -5.35 -9.24
N ASP A 104 -6.37 -4.85 -8.06
CA ASP A 104 -5.63 -3.78 -7.35
C ASP A 104 -4.21 -4.24 -6.97
N LEU A 105 -4.02 -5.55 -6.79
CA LEU A 105 -2.76 -6.12 -6.33
C LEU A 105 -1.69 -6.08 -7.42
N VAL A 106 -2.08 -6.40 -8.66
CA VAL A 106 -1.14 -6.46 -9.80
C VAL A 106 -0.51 -5.09 -10.03
N ARG A 107 -1.24 -4.01 -9.80
CA ARG A 107 -0.78 -2.65 -10.11
C ARG A 107 -0.06 -1.97 -8.95
N ALA A 108 0.12 -2.62 -7.79
CA ALA A 108 0.62 -2.00 -6.56
C ALA A 108 1.88 -1.14 -6.74
N GLY A 109 2.82 -1.61 -7.58
CA GLY A 109 4.11 -0.98 -7.85
C GLY A 109 4.03 0.43 -8.43
N ALA A 110 2.88 0.87 -8.95
CA ALA A 110 2.70 2.19 -9.54
C ALA A 110 2.27 3.29 -8.55
N ALA A 111 2.07 2.95 -7.27
CA ALA A 111 1.77 3.95 -6.24
C ALA A 111 3.02 4.75 -5.84
N ALA A 112 2.82 6.01 -5.45
CA ALA A 112 3.88 6.90 -4.98
C ALA A 112 4.21 6.67 -3.49
N ALA A 113 3.24 6.23 -2.70
CA ALA A 113 3.39 5.84 -1.30
C ALA A 113 2.23 4.95 -0.86
N ASN A 114 2.35 4.35 0.33
CA ASN A 114 1.33 3.51 0.94
C ASN A 114 0.82 4.14 2.24
N LEU A 115 -0.50 4.16 2.46
CA LEU A 115 -1.12 4.49 3.74
C LEU A 115 -1.51 3.19 4.46
N VAL A 116 -0.95 2.98 5.65
CA VAL A 116 -1.25 1.83 6.52
C VAL A 116 -2.20 2.30 7.61
N VAL A 117 -3.43 1.79 7.61
CA VAL A 117 -4.49 2.19 8.56
C VAL A 117 -4.67 1.21 9.72
N THR A 118 -4.05 0.04 9.65
CA THR A 118 -3.97 -0.91 10.77
C THR A 118 -2.63 -1.64 10.75
N ALA A 119 -2.18 -2.15 11.90
CA ALA A 119 -0.93 -2.90 12.02
C ALA A 119 -0.87 -4.12 11.07
N ALA A 120 -2.01 -4.71 10.70
CA ALA A 120 -2.07 -5.83 9.76
C ALA A 120 -1.55 -5.47 8.34
N GLY A 121 -1.54 -4.18 7.97
CA GLY A 121 -0.99 -3.71 6.70
C GLY A 121 0.53 -3.52 6.69
N LEU A 122 1.19 -3.47 7.86
CA LEU A 122 2.63 -3.19 7.95
C LEU A 122 3.50 -4.21 7.20
N PRO A 123 3.25 -5.53 7.30
CA PRO A 123 4.05 -6.50 6.56
C PRO A 123 3.99 -6.32 5.04
N ALA A 124 2.81 -5.98 4.49
CA ALA A 124 2.68 -5.68 3.07
C ALA A 124 3.39 -4.37 2.69
N ALA A 125 3.30 -3.35 3.54
CA ALA A 125 4.00 -2.09 3.32
C ALA A 125 5.52 -2.27 3.29
N ALA A 126 6.06 -3.10 4.20
CA ALA A 126 7.48 -3.44 4.23
C ALA A 126 7.91 -4.16 2.94
N VAL A 127 7.09 -5.10 2.44
CA VAL A 127 7.37 -5.79 1.17
C VAL A 127 7.32 -4.82 -0.03
N LEU A 128 6.34 -3.93 -0.10
CA LEU A 128 6.25 -2.93 -1.17
C LEU A 128 7.42 -1.92 -1.12
N GLN A 129 7.90 -1.59 0.08
CA GLN A 129 9.11 -0.80 0.26
C GLN A 129 10.36 -1.55 -0.21
N GLU A 130 10.53 -2.81 0.19
CA GLU A 130 11.65 -3.66 -0.22
C GLU A 130 11.68 -3.84 -1.75
N ARG A 131 10.53 -4.12 -2.36
CA ARG A 131 10.43 -4.44 -3.79
C ARG A 131 10.46 -3.22 -4.71
N PHE A 132 9.77 -2.15 -4.32
CA PHE A 132 9.50 -1.01 -5.21
C PHE A 132 10.04 0.32 -4.69
N GLY A 133 10.70 0.34 -3.53
CA GLY A 133 11.14 1.57 -2.88
C GLY A 133 10.00 2.47 -2.42
N GLN A 134 8.76 1.94 -2.39
CA GLN A 134 7.59 2.73 -2.02
C GLN A 134 7.56 2.97 -0.50
N PRO A 135 7.63 4.22 -0.05
CA PRO A 135 7.54 4.52 1.37
C PRO A 135 6.11 4.32 1.87
N TYR A 136 5.95 4.22 3.18
CA TYR A 136 4.65 4.13 3.81
C TYR A 136 4.49 5.10 4.98
N VAL A 137 3.24 5.51 5.21
CA VAL A 137 2.82 6.21 6.42
C VAL A 137 1.90 5.29 7.19
N ALA A 138 2.28 4.91 8.41
CA ALA A 138 1.39 4.22 9.32
C ALA A 138 0.74 5.23 10.26
N ALA A 139 -0.59 5.23 10.31
CA ALA A 139 -1.35 6.18 11.11
C ALA A 139 -2.54 5.49 11.78
N ALA A 140 -2.72 5.78 13.07
CA ALA A 140 -3.85 5.28 13.84
C ALA A 140 -5.14 6.09 13.62
N ALA A 141 -5.01 7.37 13.24
CA ALA A 141 -6.12 8.26 12.92
C ALA A 141 -5.90 8.99 11.59
N LEU A 142 -6.99 9.31 10.89
CA LEU A 142 -6.97 10.02 9.60
C LEU A 142 -7.17 11.52 9.80
N ASN A 143 -6.08 12.26 9.90
CA ASN A 143 -6.06 13.71 10.11
C ASN A 143 -5.09 14.39 9.12
N ASP A 144 -4.97 15.71 9.17
CA ASP A 144 -4.13 16.47 8.23
C ASP A 144 -2.64 16.15 8.34
N ALA A 145 -2.17 15.64 9.49
CA ALA A 145 -0.80 15.16 9.64
C ALA A 145 -0.50 13.97 8.72
N VAL A 146 -1.49 13.09 8.47
CA VAL A 146 -1.38 11.99 7.49
C VAL A 146 -1.12 12.55 6.09
N THR A 147 -1.85 13.61 5.70
CA THR A 147 -1.67 14.24 4.39
C THR A 147 -0.26 14.79 4.21
N ALA A 148 0.25 15.51 5.21
CA ALA A 148 1.60 16.06 5.18
C ALA A 148 2.65 14.94 5.12
N ALA A 149 2.49 13.90 5.96
CA ALA A 149 3.39 12.76 5.98
C ALA A 149 3.40 11.99 4.65
N LEU A 150 2.24 11.78 4.01
CA LEU A 150 2.15 11.10 2.71
C LEU A 150 2.82 11.92 1.61
N LYS A 151 2.64 13.25 1.61
CA LYS A 151 3.28 14.14 0.64
C LYS A 151 4.81 14.11 0.78
N LEU A 152 5.31 14.16 2.01
CA LEU A 152 6.74 14.10 2.33
C LEU A 152 7.32 12.73 2.00
N ALA A 153 6.66 11.64 2.41
CA ALA A 153 7.08 10.27 2.11
C ALA A 153 7.22 10.06 0.61
N ALA A 154 6.20 10.41 -0.17
CA ALA A 154 6.27 10.32 -1.62
C ALA A 154 7.32 11.24 -2.27
N ALA A 155 7.86 12.24 -1.55
CA ALA A 155 8.90 13.12 -2.06
C ALA A 155 10.33 12.67 -1.69
N ASP A 156 10.52 12.13 -0.48
CA ASP A 156 11.84 11.78 0.05
C ASP A 156 12.11 10.27 0.16
N GLY A 157 11.11 9.43 -0.13
CA GLY A 157 11.22 7.98 -0.05
C GLY A 157 11.28 7.44 1.39
N ARG A 158 11.00 8.25 2.41
CA ARG A 158 11.10 7.84 3.83
C ARG A 158 9.75 7.44 4.41
N SER A 159 9.70 6.25 5.02
CA SER A 159 8.53 5.81 5.78
C SER A 159 8.40 6.58 7.09
N ARG A 160 7.15 6.74 7.55
CA ARG A 160 6.79 7.53 8.74
C ARG A 160 5.74 6.82 9.56
N TYR A 161 5.77 7.05 10.86
CA TYR A 161 4.78 6.59 11.81
C TYR A 161 4.16 7.80 12.50
N LEU A 162 2.83 7.87 12.49
CA LEU A 162 2.07 8.90 13.18
C LEU A 162 1.38 8.26 14.38
N PRO A 163 1.76 8.62 15.61
CA PRO A 163 1.09 8.12 16.82
C PRO A 163 -0.35 8.64 16.91
N GLU A 164 -1.17 8.04 17.76
CA GLU A 164 -2.44 8.63 18.15
C GLU A 164 -2.16 9.97 18.85
N GLU A 165 -2.86 11.04 18.46
CA GLU A 165 -2.80 12.28 19.21
C GLU A 165 -3.36 12.03 20.62
N GLY A 166 -2.50 12.04 21.63
CA GLY A 166 -2.88 11.89 23.04
C GLY A 166 -2.00 10.96 23.88
N GLU A 167 -1.08 10.19 23.29
CA GLU A 167 -0.29 9.22 24.05
C GLU A 167 1.20 9.58 24.09
N TYR A 168 1.53 10.72 24.73
CA TYR A 168 2.79 10.98 25.46
C TYR A 168 2.68 12.39 26.11
N GLY A 169 1.74 12.52 27.04
CA GLY A 169 1.81 13.54 28.08
C GLY A 169 2.51 12.91 29.29
N TRP A 170 3.78 13.25 29.49
CA TRP A 170 4.35 13.26 30.84
C TRP A 170 4.51 14.73 31.19
N ASP A 171 3.88 15.11 32.31
CA ASP A 171 3.94 16.43 32.93
C ASP A 171 5.36 17.04 32.95
#